data_AF-A0A7M3A982-F1
#
_entry.id   AF-A0A7M3A982-F1
#
_cell.length_a   1.000
_cell.length_b   1.000
_cell.length_c   1.000
_cell.angle_alpha   90.00
_cell.angle_beta   90.00
_cell.angle_gamma   90.00
#
_symmetry.space_group_name_H-M   'P 1'
#
loop_
_entity.id
_entity.type
_entity.pdbx_description
1 polymer ?
#
loop_
_entity_poly.entity_id
_entity_poly.type
_entity_poly.pdbx_seq_one_letter_code
_entity_poly.pdbx_strand_id
1 'polypeptide(L)' 'MACTVEIHKGSQVIIVDGVSFNAPFNESSIESGHPHGPVFSNGAAKAVISEADAAMLIAAGVIDRR' A
#
# COMPACT_ATOMS: atom_id res chain seq x y z
N MET A 1 4.89 -13.28 5.89
CA MET A 1 3.42 -13.31 5.69
C MET A 1 3.04 -11.94 5.14
N ALA A 2 2.36 -11.87 3.99
CA ALA A 2 1.92 -10.61 3.42
C ALA A 2 0.59 -10.19 4.06
N CYS A 3 0.44 -8.90 4.32
CA CYS A 3 -0.81 -8.31 4.81
C CYS A 3 -1.87 -8.30 3.71
N THR A 4 -3.13 -8.48 4.08
CA THR A 4 -4.26 -8.30 3.16
C THR A 4 -4.49 -6.81 2.90
N VAL A 5 -4.71 -6.44 1.63
CA VAL A 5 -4.97 -5.05 1.23
C VAL A 5 -6.37 -4.91 0.64
N GLU A 6 -7.10 -3.90 1.09
CA GLU A 6 -8.38 -3.49 0.51
C GLU A 6 -8.31 -2.02 0.07
N ILE A 7 -8.88 -1.69 -1.10
CA ILE A 7 -8.82 -0.34 -1.67
C ILE A 7 -10.23 0.16 -1.97
N HIS A 8 -10.64 1.24 -1.30
CA HIS A 8 -11.90 1.93 -1.55
C HIS A 8 -11.66 3.20 -2.36
N LYS A 9 -11.57 3.04 -3.68
CA LYS A 9 -11.22 4.14 -4.63
C LYS A 9 -12.14 5.36 -4.53
N GLY A 10 -13.43 5.16 -4.27
CA GLY A 10 -14.40 6.26 -4.14
C GLY A 10 -14.15 7.18 -2.93
N SER A 11 -13.53 6.65 -1.87
CA SER A 11 -13.25 7.38 -0.63
C SER A 11 -11.75 7.62 -0.39
N GLN A 12 -10.89 7.20 -1.32
CA GLN A 12 -9.42 7.22 -1.16
C GLN A 12 -8.93 6.55 0.14
N VAL A 13 -9.55 5.43 0.53
CA VAL A 13 -9.16 4.66 1.72
C VAL A 13 -8.43 3.40 1.30
N ILE A 14 -7.26 3.16 1.92
CA ILE A 14 -6.51 1.91 1.82
C ILE A 14 -6.60 1.24 3.19
N ILE A 15 -7.00 -0.03 3.24
CA ILE A 15 -6.99 -0.82 4.47
C ILE A 15 -5.90 -1.87 4.31
N VAL A 16 -4.94 -1.91 5.23
CA VAL A 16 -3.90 -2.94 5.27
C VAL A 16 -3.99 -3.67 6.58
N ASP A 17 -4.28 -4.97 6.53
CA ASP A 17 -4.44 -5.83 7.71
C ASP A 17 -5.44 -5.27 8.75
N GLY A 18 -6.53 -4.65 8.27
CA GLY A 18 -7.55 -4.00 9.11
C GLY A 18 -7.22 -2.58 9.57
N VAL A 19 -6.00 -2.08 9.33
CA VAL A 19 -5.62 -0.68 9.61
C VAL A 19 -6.04 0.20 8.42
N SER A 20 -6.89 1.17 8.68
CA SER A 20 -7.40 2.09 7.66
C SER A 20 -6.52 3.34 7.52
N PHE A 21 -6.08 3.60 6.29
CA PHE A 21 -5.36 4.79 5.88
C PHE A 21 -6.29 5.66 5.04
N ASN A 22 -6.72 6.78 5.61
CA ASN A 22 -7.46 7.82 4.90
C ASN A 22 -6.49 8.94 4.55
N ALA A 23 -5.72 8.71 3.49
CA ALA A 23 -4.75 9.67 2.98
C ALA A 23 -4.77 9.64 1.44
N PRO A 24 -4.46 10.77 0.79
CA PRO A 24 -4.27 10.82 -0.65
C PRO A 24 -3.29 9.74 -1.13
N PHE A 25 -3.60 9.07 -2.23
CA PHE A 25 -2.74 8.00 -2.76
C PHE A 25 -1.33 8.49 -3.13
N ASN A 26 -1.18 9.78 -3.48
CA ASN A 26 0.10 10.41 -3.79
C ASN A 26 0.98 10.69 -2.55
N GLU A 27 0.47 10.51 -1.33
CA GLU A 27 1.26 10.54 -0.09
C GLU A 27 1.77 9.15 0.30
N SER A 28 1.17 8.11 -0.28
CA SER A 28 1.60 6.73 -0.10
C SER A 28 2.61 6.33 -1.18
N SER A 29 3.53 5.45 -0.82
CA SER A 29 4.46 4.85 -1.77
C SER A 29 4.65 3.37 -1.54
N ILE A 30 4.94 2.64 -2.61
CA ILE A 30 5.44 1.27 -2.53
C ILE A 30 6.97 1.32 -2.57
N GLU A 31 7.62 0.73 -1.59
CA GLU A 31 9.08 0.67 -1.45
C GLU A 31 9.55 -0.79 -1.58
N SER A 32 10.80 -0.97 -2.04
CA SER A 32 11.51 -2.24 -1.97
C SER A 32 12.35 -2.30 -0.69
N GLY A 33 12.69 -3.49 -0.21
CA GLY A 33 13.58 -3.63 0.95
C GLY A 33 13.16 -4.66 2.00
N HIS A 34 12.06 -5.39 1.78
CA HIS A 34 11.69 -6.50 2.66
C HIS A 34 11.79 -7.85 1.92
N PRO A 35 12.44 -8.87 2.51
CA PRO A 35 12.68 -10.17 1.84
C PRO A 35 11.39 -10.94 1.53
N HIS A 36 10.27 -10.55 2.15
CA HIS A 36 8.97 -11.20 1.95
C HIS A 36 8.03 -10.46 0.99
N GLY A 37 8.46 -9.37 0.35
CA GLY A 37 7.67 -8.67 -0.66
C GLY A 37 7.78 -7.15 -0.62
N PRO A 38 7.03 -6.46 -1.50
CA PRO A 38 6.94 -5.01 -1.52
C PRO A 38 6.38 -4.43 -0.22
N VAL A 39 6.81 -3.23 0.13
CA VAL A 39 6.41 -2.53 1.35
C VAL A 39 5.52 -1.35 0.99
N PHE A 40 4.27 -1.38 1.42
CA PHE A 40 3.43 -0.19 1.45
C PHE A 40 3.93 0.75 2.55
N SER A 41 4.15 2.02 2.20
CA SER A 41 4.59 3.07 3.12
C SER A 41 3.65 4.26 3.02
N ASN A 42 3.09 4.68 4.15
CA ASN A 42 2.29 5.89 4.27
C ASN A 42 2.77 6.67 5.51
N GLY A 43 3.62 7.66 5.29
CA GLY A 43 4.32 8.37 6.36
C GLY A 43 5.19 7.44 7.21
N ALA A 44 4.90 7.36 8.50
CA ALA A 44 5.62 6.48 9.45
C ALA A 44 5.11 5.02 9.44
N ALA A 45 3.95 4.75 8.84
CA ALA A 45 3.37 3.43 8.80
C ALA A 45 3.90 2.63 7.61
N LYS A 46 4.36 1.41 7.85
CA LYS A 46 4.87 0.49 6.82
C LYS A 46 4.29 -0.89 6.98
N ALA A 47 3.91 -1.53 5.88
CA ALA A 47 3.35 -2.88 5.86
C ALA A 47 3.83 -3.66 4.65
N VAL A 48 4.11 -4.96 4.83
CA VAL A 48 4.55 -5.84 3.74
C VAL A 48 3.33 -6.41 3.05
N ILE A 49 3.22 -6.18 1.75
CA ILE A 49 2.05 -6.57 0.95
C ILE A 49 2.47 -7.51 -0.18
N SER A 50 1.50 -8.11 -0.87
CA SER A 50 1.81 -8.96 -2.03
C SER A 50 2.15 -8.11 -3.27
N GLU A 51 2.83 -8.71 -4.25
CA GLU A 51 3.07 -8.08 -5.56
C GLU A 51 1.76 -7.71 -6.28
N ALA A 52 0.72 -8.52 -6.14
CA ALA A 52 -0.59 -8.26 -6.73
C ALA A 52 -1.23 -7.01 -6.11
N ASP A 53 -1.19 -6.90 -4.78
CA ASP A 53 -1.73 -5.75 -4.06
C ASP A 53 -0.93 -4.47 -4.35
N ALA A 54 0.40 -4.58 -4.44
CA ALA A 54 1.26 -3.47 -4.83
C ALA A 54 0.88 -2.95 -6.23
N ALA A 55 0.66 -3.85 -7.19
CA ALA A 55 0.21 -3.46 -8.53
C ALA A 55 -1.17 -2.78 -8.51
N MET A 56 -2.10 -3.26 -7.66
CA MET A 56 -3.43 -2.62 -7.50
C MET A 56 -3.32 -1.22 -6.89
N LEU A 57 -2.44 -1.02 -5.92
CA LEU A 57 -2.19 0.28 -5.29
C LEU A 57 -1.56 1.27 -6.28
N ILE A 58 -0.58 0.82 -7.08
CA ILE A 58 0.02 1.64 -8.14
C ILE A 58 -1.02 2.04 -9.18
N ALA A 59 -1.87 1.08 -9.60
CA ALA A 59 -2.98 1.36 -10.50
C ALA A 59 -4.06 2.28 -9.87
N ALA A 60 -4.14 2.36 -8.55
CA ALA A 60 -4.99 3.32 -7.84
C ALA A 60 -4.36 4.72 -7.78
N GLY A 61 -3.04 4.86 -7.97
CA GLY A 61 -2.32 6.13 -7.95
C GLY A 61 -1.26 6.25 -6.85
N VAL A 62 -0.94 5.17 -6.14
CA VAL A 62 0.16 5.13 -5.18
C VAL A 62 1.50 5.20 -5.92
N ILE A 63 2.46 5.93 -5.35
CA ILE A 63 3.77 6.14 -6.00
C ILE A 63 4.60 4.86 -5.92
N ASP A 64 5.07 4.34 -7.05
CA ASP A 64 6.04 3.24 -7.06
C ASP A 64 7.48 3.77 -6.88
N ARG A 65 8.18 3.30 -5.85
CA ARG A 65 9.59 3.63 -5.53
C ARG A 65 10.45 2.38 -5.33
N ARG A 66 9.99 1.24 -5.84
CA ARG A 66 10.71 -0.04 -5.72
C ARG A 66 12.01 -0.07 -6.53
#